data_AF-A0A8J7JZW7-F1
#
_entry.id   AF-A0A8J7JZW7-F1
#
_cell.length_a   1.000
_cell.length_b   1.000
_cell.length_c   1.000
_cell.angle_alpha   90.00
_cell.angle_beta   90.00
_cell.angle_gamma   90.00
#
_symmetry.space_group_name_H-M   'P 1'
#
loop_
_entity.id
_entity.type
_entity.pdbx_description
1 polymer ?
#
loop_
_entity_poly.entity_id
_entity_poly.type
_entity_poly.pdbx_seq_one_letter_code
_entity_poly.pdbx_strand_id
1 'polypeptide(L)'
;MSQLMIGNIALMICALFVAARGYRVGGEHYTSGFVISLSSVFIAASAAGNLLLSGTLDQDQQTLLRMLNNLAYYAAIPLIGTALLADAIGQNWQKPTWGRWLLALLALFEITRRAESGTEYSQIMAVLVAASMLFAALRYSRLPARIGSLFAAIALGAGVLLFSPISLSPEYQNALAYPLALAIMLLASAQVLPRLKPGN
;
A
#
# COMPACT_ATOMS: atom_id res chain seq x y z
N MET A 1 -10.74 -12.54 17.85
CA MET A 1 -9.74 -13.33 17.10
C MET A 1 -10.17 -13.58 15.65
N SER A 2 -11.39 -14.07 15.37
CA SER A 2 -11.84 -14.40 14.01
C SER A 2 -11.82 -13.24 13.00
N GLN A 3 -12.29 -12.05 13.38
CA GLN A 3 -12.38 -10.90 12.47
C GLN A 3 -11.02 -10.40 11.97
N LEU A 4 -10.04 -10.29 12.87
CA LEU A 4 -8.68 -9.87 12.51
C LEU A 4 -8.02 -10.89 11.58
N MET A 5 -8.25 -12.18 11.81
CA MET A 5 -7.74 -13.24 10.93
C MET A 5 -8.37 -13.18 9.54
N ILE A 6 -9.71 -13.04 9.46
CA ILE A 6 -10.42 -12.95 8.18
C ILE A 6 -9.91 -11.76 7.35
N GLY A 7 -9.80 -10.59 7.98
CA GLY A 7 -9.33 -9.38 7.31
C GLY A 7 -7.91 -9.54 6.75
N ASN A 8 -6.98 -10.06 7.55
CA ASN A 8 -5.60 -10.25 7.11
C ASN A 8 -5.43 -11.37 6.08
N ILE A 9 -6.22 -12.45 6.14
CA ILE A 9 -6.22 -13.48 5.09
C ILE A 9 -6.68 -12.87 3.75
N ALA A 10 -7.79 -12.11 3.77
CA ALA A 10 -8.28 -11.44 2.57
C ALA A 10 -7.25 -10.45 2.01
N LEU A 11 -6.62 -9.64 2.86
CA LEU A 11 -5.56 -8.72 2.49
C LEU A 11 -4.36 -9.45 1.89
N MET A 12 -3.89 -10.52 2.53
CA MET A 12 -2.74 -11.30 2.06
C MET A 12 -3.01 -11.92 0.68
N ILE A 13 -4.18 -12.52 0.47
CA ILE A 13 -4.56 -13.10 -0.82
C ILE A 13 -4.61 -12.01 -1.91
N CYS A 14 -5.25 -10.88 -1.63
CA CYS A 14 -5.33 -9.77 -2.58
C CYS A 14 -3.94 -9.19 -2.89
N ALA A 15 -3.10 -9.02 -1.87
CA ALA A 15 -1.75 -8.50 -2.02
C ALA A 15 -0.86 -9.44 -2.83
N LEU A 16 -0.92 -10.75 -2.60
CA LEU A 16 -0.19 -11.73 -3.41
C LEU A 16 -0.68 -11.77 -4.85
N PHE A 17 -2.00 -11.67 -5.07
CA PHE A 17 -2.57 -11.59 -6.42
C PHE A 17 -2.06 -10.35 -7.17
N VAL A 18 -2.10 -9.18 -6.54
CA VAL A 18 -1.60 -7.92 -7.14
C VAL A 18 -0.08 -7.97 -7.32
N ALA A 19 0.66 -8.58 -6.39
CA ALA A 19 2.10 -8.78 -6.52
C ALA A 19 2.45 -9.63 -7.74
N ALA A 20 1.78 -10.78 -7.91
CA ALA A 20 1.99 -11.67 -9.05
C ALA A 20 1.66 -10.97 -10.37
N ARG A 21 0.52 -10.27 -10.43
CA ARG A 21 0.12 -9.53 -11.64
C ARG A 21 1.08 -8.38 -11.94
N GLY A 22 1.46 -7.59 -10.93
CA GLY A 22 2.40 -6.48 -11.06
C GLY A 22 3.77 -6.95 -11.54
N TYR A 23 4.23 -8.11 -11.07
CA TYR A 23 5.50 -8.71 -11.50
C TYR A 23 5.46 -9.15 -12.96
N ARG A 24 4.38 -9.82 -13.40
CA ARG A 24 4.22 -10.27 -14.79
C ARG A 24 4.13 -9.13 -15.81
N VAL A 25 3.56 -8.00 -15.40
CA VAL A 25 3.48 -6.79 -16.23
C VAL A 25 4.73 -5.91 -16.08
N GLY A 26 5.42 -6.01 -14.95
CA GLY A 26 6.63 -5.29 -14.64
C GLY A 26 7.80 -5.76 -15.51
N GLY A 27 8.47 -4.82 -16.16
CA GLY A 27 9.60 -5.09 -17.03
C GLY A 27 10.55 -3.90 -17.10
N GLU A 28 11.52 -3.94 -18.02
CA GLU A 28 12.48 -2.84 -18.20
C GLU A 28 11.79 -1.51 -18.56
N HIS A 29 10.70 -1.57 -19.32
CA HIS A 29 9.97 -0.39 -19.79
C HIS A 29 8.76 -0.01 -18.92
N TYR A 30 8.35 -0.85 -17.96
CA TYR A 30 7.20 -0.58 -17.09
C TYR A 30 7.56 -0.85 -15.62
N THR A 31 8.38 0.04 -15.08
CA THR A 31 8.92 -0.09 -13.71
C THR A 31 7.86 0.13 -12.64
N SER A 32 6.80 0.90 -12.91
CA SER A 32 5.68 1.09 -11.98
C SER A 32 4.99 -0.23 -11.60
N GLY A 33 4.86 -1.18 -12.54
CA GLY A 33 4.32 -2.52 -12.26
C GLY A 33 5.19 -3.31 -11.27
N PHE A 34 6.51 -3.21 -11.41
CA PHE A 34 7.46 -3.83 -10.48
C PHE A 34 7.38 -3.20 -9.08
N VAL A 35 7.23 -1.88 -9.00
CA VAL A 35 7.11 -1.16 -7.72
C VAL A 35 5.80 -1.48 -7.01
N ILE A 36 4.68 -1.55 -7.75
CA ILE A 36 3.40 -2.00 -7.22
C ILE A 36 3.50 -3.44 -6.72
N SER A 37 4.23 -4.29 -7.44
CA SER A 37 4.47 -5.67 -7.01
C SER A 37 5.26 -5.75 -5.70
N LEU A 38 6.41 -5.07 -5.63
CA LEU A 38 7.23 -5.02 -4.42
C LEU A 38 6.45 -4.48 -3.21
N SER A 39 5.68 -3.40 -3.41
CA SER A 39 4.84 -2.81 -2.37
C SER A 39 3.76 -3.78 -1.91
N SER A 40 3.14 -4.51 -2.84
CA SER A 40 2.15 -5.55 -2.51
C SER A 40 2.77 -6.69 -1.71
N VAL A 41 4.02 -7.06 -1.99
CA VAL A 41 4.75 -8.06 -1.17
C VAL A 41 4.97 -7.56 0.26
N PHE A 42 5.32 -6.29 0.46
CA PHE A 42 5.45 -5.71 1.81
C PHE A 42 4.13 -5.73 2.58
N ILE A 43 3.01 -5.43 1.91
CA ILE A 43 1.68 -5.51 2.52
C ILE A 43 1.29 -6.97 2.83
N ALA A 44 1.60 -7.91 1.94
CA ALA A 44 1.39 -9.34 2.19
C ALA A 44 2.21 -9.84 3.37
N ALA A 45 3.47 -9.40 3.51
CA ALA A 45 4.34 -9.74 4.63
C ALA A 45 3.81 -9.19 5.96
N SER A 46 3.30 -7.96 5.99
CA SER A 46 2.60 -7.40 7.15
C SER A 46 1.36 -8.20 7.51
N ALA A 47 0.51 -8.54 6.53
CA ALA A 47 -0.68 -9.35 6.77
C ALA A 47 -0.32 -10.75 7.30
N ALA A 48 0.69 -11.41 6.74
CA ALA A 48 1.21 -12.68 7.22
C ALA A 48 1.77 -12.57 8.65
N GLY A 49 2.50 -11.49 8.96
CA GLY A 49 2.96 -11.20 10.31
C GLY A 49 1.82 -11.12 11.31
N ASN A 50 0.75 -10.39 10.99
CA ASN A 50 -0.44 -10.29 11.85
C ASN A 50 -1.21 -11.61 12.02
N LEU A 51 -1.08 -12.55 11.08
CA LEU A 51 -1.69 -13.89 11.16
C LEU A 51 -0.84 -14.89 11.94
N LEU A 52 0.48 -14.88 11.72
CA LEU A 52 1.41 -15.86 12.28
C LEU A 52 1.91 -15.46 13.66
N LEU A 53 2.04 -14.16 13.91
CA LEU A 53 2.52 -13.59 15.17
C LEU A 53 1.34 -13.02 15.97
N SER A 54 0.28 -13.81 16.14
CA SER A 54 -0.87 -13.43 16.97
C SER A 54 -0.86 -14.22 18.29
N GLY A 55 -0.72 -13.54 19.43
CA GLY A 55 -0.77 -14.17 20.75
C GLY A 55 0.24 -13.59 21.75
N THR A 56 0.69 -14.40 22.69
CA THR A 56 1.80 -14.07 23.61
C THR A 56 3.09 -14.12 22.80
N LEU A 57 3.68 -12.96 22.54
CA LEU A 57 4.86 -12.83 21.69
C LEU A 57 6.08 -12.47 22.52
N ASP A 58 7.21 -13.06 22.17
CA ASP A 58 8.52 -12.63 22.66
C ASP A 58 8.87 -11.25 22.10
N GLN A 59 9.79 -10.54 22.77
CA GLN A 59 10.21 -9.17 22.40
C GLN A 59 10.67 -9.06 20.94
N ASP A 60 11.37 -10.07 20.43
CA ASP A 60 11.86 -10.12 19.05
C ASP A 60 10.70 -10.25 18.04
N GLN A 61 9.71 -11.08 18.36
CA GLN A 61 8.53 -11.26 17.51
C GLN A 61 7.66 -10.00 17.46
N GLN A 62 7.48 -9.32 18.60
CA GLN A 62 6.80 -8.02 18.64
C GLN A 62 7.53 -6.97 17.80
N THR A 63 8.87 -6.96 17.87
CA THR A 63 9.70 -6.05 17.10
C THR A 63 9.59 -6.32 15.60
N LEU A 64 9.65 -7.59 15.19
CA LEU A 64 9.47 -8.01 13.80
C LEU A 64 8.09 -7.61 13.26
N LEU A 65 7.02 -7.90 14.02
CA LEU A 65 5.66 -7.54 13.62
C LEU A 65 5.52 -6.02 13.42
N ARG A 66 6.08 -5.23 14.33
CA ARG A 66 6.10 -3.76 14.21
C ARG A 66 6.87 -3.30 12.98
N MET A 67 8.03 -3.90 12.67
CA MET A 67 8.80 -3.58 11.47
C MET A 67 8.03 -3.89 10.18
N LEU A 68 7.36 -5.05 10.11
CA LEU A 68 6.55 -5.43 8.95
C LEU A 68 5.38 -4.47 8.74
N ASN A 69 4.67 -4.11 9.81
CA ASN A 69 3.57 -3.15 9.76
C ASN A 69 4.05 -1.77 9.31
N ASN A 70 5.19 -1.31 9.85
CA ASN A 70 5.77 -0.03 9.43
C ASN A 70 6.19 -0.04 7.96
N LEU A 71 6.75 -1.15 7.47
CA LEU A 71 7.14 -1.29 6.07
C LEU A 71 5.94 -1.20 5.13
N ALA A 72 4.84 -1.89 5.46
CA ALA A 72 3.60 -1.80 4.68
C ALA A 72 3.03 -0.37 4.70
N TYR A 73 2.97 0.26 5.87
CA TYR A 73 2.27 1.51 6.04
C TYR A 73 3.06 2.74 5.54
N TYR A 74 4.36 2.82 5.87
CA TYR A 74 5.18 4.00 5.58
C TYR A 74 5.97 3.90 4.29
N ALA A 75 6.16 2.70 3.73
CA ALA A 75 6.89 2.53 2.46
C ALA A 75 5.97 2.04 1.34
N ALA A 76 5.24 0.94 1.55
CA ALA A 76 4.47 0.31 0.47
C ALA A 76 3.31 1.19 -0.03
N ILE A 77 2.51 1.76 0.87
CA ILE A 77 1.38 2.62 0.50
C ILE A 77 1.85 3.86 -0.29
N PRO A 78 2.85 4.65 0.19
CA PRO A 78 3.39 5.77 -0.57
C PRO A 78 4.03 5.38 -1.89
N LEU A 79 4.70 4.23 -1.96
CA LEU A 79 5.25 3.71 -3.22
C LEU A 79 4.15 3.42 -4.24
N ILE A 80 3.03 2.83 -3.83
CA ILE A 80 1.92 2.59 -4.76
C ILE A 80 1.33 3.91 -5.25
N GLY A 81 1.08 4.87 -4.35
CA GLY A 81 0.58 6.20 -4.73
C GLY A 81 1.48 6.90 -5.74
N THR A 82 2.78 6.90 -5.48
CA THR A 82 3.78 7.51 -6.38
C THR A 82 3.93 6.75 -7.70
N ALA A 83 3.84 5.42 -7.70
CA ALA A 83 3.85 4.61 -8.92
C ALA A 83 2.63 4.89 -9.81
N LEU A 84 1.44 5.01 -9.21
CA LEU A 84 0.21 5.39 -9.91
C LEU A 84 0.29 6.82 -10.45
N LEU A 85 0.78 7.76 -9.65
CA LEU A 85 0.97 9.14 -10.09
C LEU A 85 1.94 9.23 -11.26
N ALA A 86 3.11 8.58 -11.16
CA ALA A 86 4.12 8.56 -12.19
C ALA A 86 3.59 7.98 -13.51
N ASP A 87 2.87 6.86 -13.43
CA ASP A 87 2.22 6.25 -14.60
C ASP A 87 1.16 7.19 -15.23
N ALA A 88 0.31 7.82 -14.41
CA ALA A 88 -0.72 8.75 -14.85
C ALA A 88 -0.18 10.01 -15.56
N ILE A 89 1.02 10.47 -15.21
CA ILE A 89 1.68 11.60 -15.87
C ILE A 89 2.67 11.17 -16.97
N GLY A 90 2.77 9.88 -17.26
CA GLY A 90 3.66 9.34 -18.29
C GLY A 90 5.15 9.35 -17.92
N GLN A 91 5.47 9.46 -16.64
CA GLN A 91 6.85 9.43 -16.12
C GLN A 91 7.29 7.99 -15.86
N ASN A 92 8.28 7.51 -16.64
CA ASN A 92 8.87 6.19 -16.46
C ASN A 92 10.21 6.31 -15.74
N TRP A 93 10.16 6.22 -14.41
CA TRP A 93 11.36 6.23 -13.58
C TRP A 93 12.17 4.94 -13.75
N GLN A 94 13.49 5.04 -13.75
CA GLN A 94 14.35 3.87 -13.79
C GLN A 94 14.36 3.15 -12.43
N LYS A 95 14.67 1.84 -12.41
CA LYS A 95 14.74 1.04 -11.18
C LYS A 95 15.60 1.68 -10.07
N PRO A 96 16.78 2.27 -10.35
CA PRO A 96 17.58 2.94 -9.31
C PRO A 96 16.89 4.16 -8.69
N THR A 97 16.03 4.85 -9.45
CA THR A 97 15.27 6.01 -8.94
C THR A 97 14.25 5.56 -7.91
N TRP A 98 13.54 4.45 -8.17
CA TRP A 98 12.62 3.85 -7.21
C TRP A 98 13.32 3.37 -5.94
N GLY A 99 14.53 2.81 -6.06
CA GLY A 99 15.35 2.44 -4.90
C GLY A 99 15.72 3.65 -4.03
N ARG A 100 16.15 4.76 -4.65
CA ARG A 100 16.44 6.01 -3.93
C ARG A 100 15.19 6.60 -3.29
N TRP A 101 14.06 6.55 -3.97
CA TRP A 101 12.78 7.02 -3.44
C TRP A 101 12.32 6.21 -2.23
N LEU A 102 12.45 4.87 -2.29
CA LEU A 102 12.21 4.00 -1.13
C LEU A 102 13.13 4.35 0.04
N LEU A 103 14.42 4.58 -0.20
CA LEU A 103 15.35 5.02 0.85
C LEU A 103 14.95 6.37 1.44
N ALA A 104 14.49 7.32 0.63
CA ALA A 104 13.98 8.60 1.10
C ALA A 104 12.74 8.44 1.99
N LEU A 105 11.81 7.57 1.62
CA LEU A 105 10.62 7.26 2.44
C LEU A 105 11.00 6.62 3.79
N LEU A 106 11.95 5.69 3.79
CA LEU A 106 12.46 5.06 5.00
C LEU A 106 13.20 6.06 5.90
N ALA A 107 14.00 6.95 5.31
CA ALA A 107 14.69 8.01 6.04
C ALA A 107 13.71 9.01 6.65
N LEU A 108 12.69 9.43 5.89
CA LEU A 108 11.64 10.33 6.36
C LEU A 108 10.84 9.72 7.51
N PHE A 109 10.51 8.43 7.40
CA PHE A 109 9.92 7.67 8.50
C PHE A 109 10.84 7.66 9.74
N GLU A 110 12.13 7.39 9.59
CA GLU A 110 13.05 7.33 10.73
C GLU A 110 13.23 8.70 11.40
N ILE A 111 13.28 9.78 10.62
CA ILE A 111 13.35 11.16 11.13
C ILE A 111 12.09 11.51 11.92
N THR A 112 10.91 11.28 11.35
CA THR A 112 9.62 11.59 12.00
C THR A 112 9.38 10.72 13.23
N ARG A 113 9.82 9.46 13.20
CA ARG A 113 9.82 8.56 14.36
C ARG A 113 10.70 9.10 15.50
N ARG A 114 11.88 9.65 15.20
CA ARG A 114 12.78 10.26 16.20
C ARG A 114 12.26 11.59 16.74
N ALA A 115 11.49 12.32 15.94
CA ALA A 115 10.85 13.57 16.33
C ALA A 115 9.51 13.36 17.07
N GLU A 116 9.16 12.12 17.42
CA GLU A 116 7.91 11.73 18.09
C GLU A 116 6.62 12.11 17.34
N SER A 117 6.72 12.46 16.05
CA SER A 117 5.60 12.89 15.20
C SER A 117 5.19 11.83 14.17
N GLY A 118 5.27 10.55 14.55
CA GLY A 118 4.94 9.44 13.66
C GLY A 118 3.46 9.37 13.28
N THR A 119 2.58 9.80 14.18
CA THR A 119 1.13 9.82 14.00
C THR A 119 0.70 10.88 12.98
N GLU A 120 1.19 12.13 13.12
CA GLU A 120 0.86 13.20 12.19
C GLU A 120 1.43 12.90 10.80
N TYR A 121 2.67 12.39 10.75
CA TYR A 121 3.30 11.94 9.51
C TYR A 121 2.44 10.89 8.79
N SER A 122 1.93 9.89 9.51
CA SER A 122 1.04 8.85 8.99
C SER A 122 -0.19 9.42 8.31
N GLN A 123 -0.88 10.32 9.00
CA GLN A 123 -2.13 10.92 8.54
C GLN A 123 -1.90 11.83 7.33
N ILE A 124 -0.87 12.68 7.39
CA ILE A 124 -0.48 13.56 6.28
C ILE A 124 -0.12 12.71 5.06
N MET A 125 0.68 11.66 5.24
CA MET A 125 1.07 10.78 4.15
C MET A 125 -0.13 10.06 3.54
N ALA A 126 -1.07 9.57 4.34
CA ALA A 126 -2.30 8.96 3.84
C ALA A 126 -3.12 9.93 2.97
N VAL A 127 -3.25 11.19 3.41
CA VAL A 127 -3.93 12.25 2.64
C VAL A 127 -3.20 12.55 1.34
N LEU A 128 -1.86 12.69 1.37
CA LEU A 128 -1.06 12.93 0.17
C LEU A 128 -1.15 11.79 -0.83
N VAL A 129 -1.11 10.54 -0.35
CA VAL A 129 -1.24 9.36 -1.21
C VAL A 129 -2.65 9.30 -1.81
N ALA A 130 -3.70 9.49 -1.01
CA ALA A 130 -5.07 9.55 -1.52
C ALA A 130 -5.24 10.66 -2.56
N ALA A 131 -4.71 11.87 -2.29
CA ALA A 131 -4.73 12.99 -3.23
C ALA A 131 -3.98 12.67 -4.52
N SER A 132 -2.82 12.00 -4.44
CA SER A 132 -2.06 11.57 -5.62
C SER A 132 -2.84 10.55 -6.47
N MET A 133 -3.56 9.61 -5.84
CA MET A 133 -4.40 8.64 -6.52
C MET A 133 -5.63 9.29 -7.15
N LEU A 134 -6.23 10.30 -6.49
CA LEU A 134 -7.32 11.10 -7.08
C LEU A 134 -6.83 11.88 -8.29
N PHE A 135 -5.68 12.54 -8.19
CA PHE A 135 -5.07 13.26 -9.31
C PHE A 135 -4.74 12.31 -10.46
N ALA A 136 -4.17 11.14 -10.18
CA ALA A 136 -3.92 10.10 -11.16
C ALA A 136 -5.21 9.66 -11.88
N ALA A 137 -6.31 9.50 -11.14
CA ALA A 137 -7.62 9.16 -11.70
C ALA A 137 -8.10 10.19 -12.73
N LEU A 138 -7.86 11.48 -12.51
CA LEU A 138 -8.22 12.55 -13.44
C LEU A 138 -7.39 12.54 -14.73
N ARG A 139 -6.18 11.97 -14.69
CA ARG A 139 -5.24 11.93 -15.83
C ARG A 139 -5.38 10.65 -16.67
N TYR A 140 -5.88 9.56 -16.09
CA TYR A 140 -6.08 8.32 -16.82
C TYR A 140 -7.18 8.41 -17.88
N SER A 141 -6.81 8.14 -19.14
CA SER A 141 -7.76 8.03 -20.25
C SER A 141 -8.56 6.72 -20.25
N ARG A 142 -7.99 5.65 -19.68
CA ARG A 142 -8.63 4.33 -19.60
C ARG A 142 -9.64 4.31 -18.46
N LEU A 143 -10.93 4.12 -18.76
CA LEU A 143 -12.00 4.09 -17.75
C LEU A 143 -11.72 3.13 -16.57
N PRO A 144 -11.24 1.89 -16.79
CA PRO A 144 -10.91 0.99 -15.66
C PRO A 144 -9.80 1.52 -14.76
N ALA A 145 -8.77 2.16 -15.33
CA ALA A 145 -7.66 2.75 -14.57
C ALA A 145 -8.12 3.98 -13.77
N ARG A 146 -8.98 4.82 -14.38
CA ARG A 146 -9.58 5.98 -13.72
C ARG A 146 -10.46 5.57 -12.54
N ILE A 147 -11.40 4.64 -12.76
CA ILE A 147 -12.28 4.14 -11.70
C ILE A 147 -11.46 3.41 -10.63
N GLY A 148 -10.50 2.58 -11.02
CA GLY A 148 -9.61 1.88 -10.09
C GLY A 148 -8.82 2.83 -9.20
N SER A 149 -8.24 3.88 -9.76
CA SER A 149 -7.49 4.88 -8.99
C SER A 149 -8.40 5.70 -8.06
N LEU A 150 -9.63 6.03 -8.48
CA LEU A 150 -10.63 6.69 -7.64
C LEU A 150 -11.04 5.81 -6.45
N PHE A 151 -11.42 4.55 -6.70
CA PHE A 151 -11.79 3.61 -5.63
C PHE A 151 -10.61 3.31 -4.71
N ALA A 152 -9.38 3.23 -5.23
CA ALA A 152 -8.18 3.06 -4.42
C ALA A 152 -7.97 4.24 -3.48
N ALA A 153 -8.16 5.47 -3.96
CA ALA A 153 -8.04 6.67 -3.13
C ALA A 153 -9.08 6.70 -2.00
N ILE A 154 -10.35 6.40 -2.32
CA ILE A 154 -11.45 6.38 -1.34
C ILE A 154 -11.19 5.27 -0.31
N ALA A 155 -10.83 4.07 -0.76
CA ALA A 155 -10.56 2.93 0.11
C ALA A 155 -9.35 3.19 1.02
N LEU A 156 -8.29 3.82 0.51
CA LEU A 156 -7.14 4.22 1.34
C LEU A 156 -7.53 5.28 2.37
N GLY A 157 -8.23 6.34 1.93
CA GLY A 157 -8.68 7.42 2.81
C GLY A 157 -9.56 6.88 3.95
N ALA A 158 -10.57 6.07 3.62
CA ALA A 158 -11.43 5.43 4.62
C ALA A 158 -10.64 4.45 5.51
N GLY A 159 -9.83 3.58 4.91
CA GLY A 159 -9.02 2.60 5.63
C GLY A 159 -8.11 3.24 6.65
N VAL A 160 -7.30 4.19 6.21
CA VAL A 160 -6.26 4.78 7.04
C VAL A 160 -6.80 5.82 8.01
N LEU A 161 -7.68 6.72 7.57
CA LEU A 161 -8.11 7.85 8.40
C LEU A 161 -9.23 7.47 9.38
N LEU A 162 -10.08 6.48 9.05
CA LEU A 162 -11.22 6.08 9.89
C LEU A 162 -10.97 4.77 10.63
N PHE A 163 -10.44 3.75 9.96
CA PHE A 163 -10.43 2.38 10.50
C PHE A 163 -9.09 1.95 11.11
N SER A 164 -7.99 2.68 10.84
CA SER A 164 -6.65 2.30 11.30
C SER A 164 -6.42 2.60 12.79
N PRO A 165 -5.44 1.96 13.44
CA PRO A 165 -5.06 2.26 14.82
C PRO A 165 -4.62 3.73 15.06
N ILE A 166 -4.27 4.45 13.98
CA ILE A 166 -3.78 5.83 13.98
C ILE A 166 -4.86 6.78 13.40
N SER A 167 -6.13 6.32 13.39
CA SER A 167 -7.29 7.06 12.90
C SER A 167 -7.45 8.42 13.57
N LEU A 168 -7.97 9.40 12.83
CA LEU A 168 -8.42 10.69 13.39
C LEU A 168 -9.63 10.54 14.32
N SER A 169 -10.42 9.49 14.11
CA SER A 169 -11.64 9.18 14.85
C SER A 169 -11.54 7.78 15.51
N PRO A 170 -10.97 7.68 16.72
CA PRO A 170 -10.74 6.39 17.39
C PRO A 170 -12.01 5.54 17.57
N GLU A 171 -13.19 6.17 17.59
CA GLU A 171 -14.50 5.52 17.71
C GLU A 171 -14.81 4.54 16.56
N TYR A 172 -14.23 4.74 15.38
CA TYR A 172 -14.47 3.91 14.20
C TYR A 172 -13.40 2.85 13.97
N GLN A 173 -12.41 2.70 14.86
CA GLN A 173 -11.37 1.70 14.70
C GLN A 173 -11.95 0.29 14.58
N ASN A 174 -11.53 -0.43 13.53
CA ASN A 174 -12.08 -1.75 13.26
C ASN A 174 -11.03 -2.67 12.65
N ALA A 175 -10.73 -3.74 13.38
CA ALA A 175 -9.71 -4.73 13.04
C ALA A 175 -10.03 -5.54 11.76
N LEU A 176 -11.28 -5.56 11.29
CA LEU A 176 -11.68 -6.15 10.02
C LEU A 176 -11.69 -5.10 8.90
N ALA A 177 -12.25 -3.92 9.16
CA ALA A 177 -12.47 -2.91 8.13
C ALA A 177 -11.17 -2.34 7.56
N TYR A 178 -10.15 -2.15 8.41
CA TYR A 178 -8.84 -1.66 7.99
C TYR A 178 -8.16 -2.57 6.95
N PRO A 179 -7.89 -3.86 7.22
CA PRO A 179 -7.25 -4.73 6.24
C PRO A 179 -8.13 -4.97 5.00
N LEU A 180 -9.46 -4.98 5.13
CA LEU A 180 -10.35 -5.05 3.97
C LEU A 180 -10.27 -3.79 3.09
N ALA A 181 -10.20 -2.60 3.68
CA ALA A 181 -10.03 -1.36 2.94
C ALA A 181 -8.71 -1.33 2.16
N LEU A 182 -7.62 -1.81 2.77
CA LEU A 182 -6.34 -1.99 2.06
C LEU A 182 -6.43 -3.04 0.94
N ALA A 183 -7.17 -4.13 1.14
CA ALA A 183 -7.36 -5.16 0.12
C ALA A 183 -8.12 -4.59 -1.09
N ILE A 184 -9.18 -3.81 -0.84
CA ILE A 184 -9.93 -3.09 -1.88
C ILE A 184 -9.02 -2.10 -2.60
N MET A 185 -8.23 -1.33 -1.86
CA MET A 185 -7.28 -0.37 -2.43
C MET A 185 -6.28 -1.06 -3.38
N LEU A 186 -5.74 -2.21 -2.99
CA LEU A 186 -4.83 -2.99 -3.84
C LEU A 186 -5.53 -3.51 -5.11
N LEU A 187 -6.70 -4.13 -4.98
CA LEU A 187 -7.44 -4.65 -6.13
C LEU A 187 -7.87 -3.54 -7.10
N ALA A 188 -8.24 -2.37 -6.56
CA ALA A 188 -8.60 -1.20 -7.34
C ALA A 188 -7.37 -0.63 -8.06
N SER A 189 -6.22 -0.54 -7.38
CA SER A 189 -4.95 -0.11 -7.99
C SER A 189 -4.48 -1.06 -9.11
N ALA A 190 -4.80 -2.36 -9.01
CA ALA A 190 -4.46 -3.32 -10.06
C ALA A 190 -5.18 -3.04 -11.38
N GLN A 191 -6.31 -2.32 -11.40
CA GLN A 191 -7.00 -1.96 -12.65
C GLN A 191 -6.20 -0.98 -13.52
N VAL A 192 -5.22 -0.31 -12.93
CA VAL A 192 -4.29 0.58 -13.65
C VAL A 192 -3.29 -0.21 -14.48
N LEU A 193 -2.84 -1.36 -13.95
CA LEU A 193 -1.87 -2.22 -14.61
C LEU A 193 -2.36 -2.61 -16.02
N PRO A 194 -1.47 -2.53 -17.04
CA PRO A 194 -1.75 -3.04 -18.37
C PRO A 194 -2.31 -4.47 -18.36
N ARG A 195 -3.08 -4.81 -19.40
CA ARG A 195 -3.51 -6.19 -19.61
C ARG A 195 -2.30 -7.04 -19.97
N LEU A 196 -2.24 -8.25 -19.43
CA LEU A 196 -1.25 -9.24 -19.85
C LEU A 196 -1.48 -9.54 -21.33
N LYS A 197 -0.41 -9.49 -22.13
CA LYS A 197 -0.46 -10.01 -23.50
C LYS A 197 -0.54 -11.54 -23.41
N PRO A 198 -1.37 -12.22 -24.22
CA PRO A 198 -1.37 -13.68 -24.26
C PRO A 198 0.02 -14.16 -24.70
N GLY A 199 0.73 -14.88 -23.82
CA GLY A 199 2.08 -15.40 -24.08
C GLY A 199 3.09 -15.28 -22.92
N ASN A 200 2.76 -14.54 -21.84
CA ASN A 200 3.58 -14.43 -20.61
C ASN A 200 2.89 -15.06 -19.40
#